data_AF-A0A6B2UJE5-F1
#
_entry.id   AF-A0A6B2UJE5-F1
#
_cell.length_a   1.000
_cell.length_b   1.000
_cell.length_c   1.000
_cell.angle_alpha   90.00
_cell.angle_beta   90.00
_cell.angle_gamma   90.00
#
_symmetry.space_group_name_H-M   'P 1'
#
loop_
_entity.id
_entity.type
_entity.pdbx_description
1 polymer ?
#
loop_
_entity_poly.entity_id
_entity_poly.type
_entity_poly.pdbx_seq_one_letter_code
_entity_poly.pdbx_strand_id
1 'polypeptide(L)'
;MLHVRVIVPARRTEELLSLLRGSVGVTHLVVLSGAAREPAGDLVECEVAREAADELLDRLQEFRLGEDGGITAEHLDLTLSRPAEQAAREAPGDAADAVVWQELSDASNEDATLTVTYLAFLALATMIAACGVMLDNAILVVGAMAIGPEFGPLAGISTSLVRRAPRLAARSLLALVVGFLVAIAVTVLFGLLMDGWGLFSHARLDARRPNTGFVYAPDALSFVVAVLAGIAGTLSLTSSKSGLLVGVAISVTTVPAAANAAVALSYGEFGQMRGSLGQLGLNLFGIVLAGTLTLLAQRLLWSELREKTGGGGRRRA
;
A
#
# COMPACT_ATOMS: atom_id res chain seq x y z
N MET A 1 3.67 -4.72 18.92
CA MET A 1 2.56 -4.12 19.70
C MET A 1 2.12 -2.84 18.99
N LEU A 2 0.87 -2.43 19.15
CA LEU A 2 0.44 -1.07 18.81
C LEU A 2 0.27 -0.28 20.10
N HIS A 3 0.75 0.96 20.13
CA HIS A 3 0.38 1.94 21.14
C HIS A 3 -0.86 2.69 20.66
N VAL A 4 -1.91 2.73 21.48
CA VAL A 4 -3.18 3.39 21.19
C VAL A 4 -3.37 4.50 22.19
N ARG A 5 -3.56 5.71 21.66
CA ARG A 5 -3.79 6.93 22.41
C ARG A 5 -5.16 7.50 22.06
N VAL A 6 -5.96 7.75 23.10
CA VAL A 6 -7.35 8.18 22.99
C VAL A 6 -7.55 9.45 23.79
N ILE A 7 -8.04 10.51 23.15
CA ILE A 7 -8.59 11.69 23.80
C ILE A 7 -10.10 11.51 23.90
N VAL A 8 -10.63 11.56 25.12
CA VAL A 8 -12.05 11.31 25.39
C VAL A 8 -12.63 12.38 26.32
N PRO A 9 -13.88 12.84 26.09
CA PRO A 9 -14.56 13.72 27.05
C PRO A 9 -14.65 13.05 28.43
N ALA A 10 -14.33 13.78 29.50
CA ALA A 10 -14.24 13.24 30.87
C ALA A 10 -15.48 12.44 31.33
N ARG A 11 -16.68 12.77 30.81
CA ARG A 11 -17.94 12.05 31.10
C ARG A 11 -18.00 10.62 30.56
N ARG A 12 -17.12 10.25 29.62
CA ARG A 12 -17.08 8.93 28.94
C ARG A 12 -15.83 8.11 29.27
N THR A 13 -14.94 8.63 30.12
CA THR A 13 -13.68 7.97 30.46
C THR A 13 -13.92 6.60 31.09
N GLU A 14 -14.81 6.48 32.07
CA GLU A 14 -15.11 5.18 32.70
C GLU A 14 -15.70 4.16 31.72
N GLU A 15 -16.55 4.61 30.80
CA GLU A 15 -17.11 3.78 29.73
C GLU A 15 -15.97 3.23 28.85
N LEU A 16 -15.03 4.08 28.43
CA LEU A 16 -13.86 3.69 27.65
C LEU A 16 -12.96 2.72 28.42
N LEU A 17 -12.69 2.98 29.71
CA LEU A 17 -11.85 2.11 30.52
C LEU A 17 -12.45 0.71 30.69
N SER A 18 -13.77 0.61 30.80
CA SER A 18 -14.46 -0.67 30.85
C SER A 18 -14.27 -1.48 29.56
N LEU A 19 -14.33 -0.82 28.39
CA LEU A 19 -14.07 -1.43 27.08
C LEU A 19 -12.62 -1.88 26.97
N LEU A 20 -11.65 -1.03 27.33
CA LEU A 20 -10.22 -1.33 27.21
C LEU A 20 -9.82 -2.52 28.10
N ARG A 21 -10.28 -2.54 29.36
CA ARG A 21 -10.02 -3.65 30.29
C ARG A 21 -10.68 -4.96 29.87
N GLY A 22 -11.80 -4.89 29.17
CA GLY A 22 -12.53 -6.05 28.64
C GLY A 22 -12.03 -6.54 27.29
N SER A 23 -11.02 -5.90 26.70
CA SER A 23 -10.50 -6.23 25.37
C SER A 23 -9.26 -7.13 25.48
N VAL A 24 -9.23 -8.17 24.66
CA VAL A 24 -8.12 -9.14 24.63
C VAL A 24 -6.85 -8.46 24.11
N GLY A 25 -5.70 -8.83 24.68
CA GLY A 25 -4.41 -8.34 24.22
C GLY A 25 -4.10 -6.89 24.58
N VAL A 26 -4.95 -6.22 25.38
CA VAL A 26 -4.69 -4.87 25.90
C VAL A 26 -3.83 -4.92 27.15
N THR A 27 -2.83 -4.05 27.23
CA THR A 27 -1.91 -3.90 28.36
C THR A 27 -1.48 -2.45 28.54
N HIS A 28 -0.67 -2.16 29.56
CA HIS A 28 -0.10 -0.83 29.85
C HIS A 28 -1.12 0.32 29.79
N LEU A 29 -2.30 0.10 30.38
CA LEU A 29 -3.36 1.10 30.42
C LEU A 29 -2.99 2.27 31.36
N VAL A 30 -2.94 3.48 30.83
CA VAL A 30 -2.61 4.73 31.53
C VAL A 30 -3.76 5.73 31.34
N VAL A 31 -4.07 6.49 32.40
CA VAL A 31 -5.11 7.51 32.39
C VAL A 31 -4.57 8.81 32.97
N LEU A 32 -4.69 9.89 32.21
CA LEU A 32 -4.30 11.24 32.59
C LEU A 32 -5.54 12.15 32.53
N SER A 33 -6.22 12.28 33.66
CA SER A 33 -7.45 13.06 33.77
C SER A 33 -7.20 14.56 33.57
N GLY A 34 -8.04 15.20 32.74
CA GLY A 34 -7.99 16.63 32.44
C GLY A 34 -6.74 17.10 31.69
N ALA A 35 -5.95 16.17 31.16
CA ALA A 35 -4.71 16.47 30.46
C ALA A 35 -4.94 17.07 29.07
N ALA A 36 -6.01 16.67 28.37
CA ALA A 36 -6.32 17.16 27.04
C ALA A 36 -7.03 18.51 27.11
N ARG A 37 -6.57 19.47 26.29
CA ARG A 37 -7.10 20.85 26.24
C ARG A 37 -7.99 21.10 25.03
N GLU A 38 -7.62 20.56 23.88
CA GLU A 38 -8.35 20.71 22.64
C GLU A 38 -8.23 19.43 21.80
N PRO A 39 -9.30 18.63 21.69
CA PRO A 39 -10.55 18.73 22.46
C PRO A 39 -10.31 18.53 23.98
N ALA A 40 -11.12 19.20 24.81
CA ALA A 40 -10.97 19.15 26.28
C ALA A 40 -11.44 17.80 26.84
N GLY A 41 -10.62 17.17 27.68
CA GLY A 41 -10.96 15.87 28.26
C GLY A 41 -9.79 15.14 28.91
N ASP A 42 -9.92 13.82 28.98
CA ASP A 42 -8.92 12.92 29.52
C ASP A 42 -8.10 12.29 28.40
N LEU A 43 -6.83 12.02 28.70
CA LEU A 43 -5.94 11.26 27.83
C LEU A 43 -5.83 9.83 28.37
N VAL A 44 -6.21 8.86 27.54
CA VAL A 44 -6.14 7.43 27.85
C VAL A 44 -5.20 6.77 26.86
N GLU A 45 -4.22 6.05 27.37
CA GLU A 45 -3.21 5.35 26.57
C GLU A 45 -3.20 3.88 26.93
N CYS A 46 -3.01 3.01 25.96
CA CYS A 46 -2.78 1.59 26.19
C CYS A 46 -1.95 0.99 25.07
N GLU A 47 -1.42 -0.20 25.30
CA GLU A 47 -0.82 -1.01 24.25
C GLU A 47 -1.72 -2.20 23.94
N VAL A 48 -1.73 -2.63 22.68
CA VAL A 48 -2.48 -3.80 22.24
C VAL A 48 -1.62 -4.71 21.37
N ALA A 49 -1.80 -6.02 21.54
CA ALA A 49 -1.26 -7.02 20.62
C ALA A 49 -1.79 -6.77 19.20
N ARG A 50 -0.95 -6.93 18.17
CA ARG A 50 -1.31 -6.56 16.78
C ARG A 50 -2.48 -7.39 16.26
N GLU A 51 -2.53 -8.64 16.69
CA GLU A 51 -3.56 -9.64 16.43
C GLU A 51 -4.95 -9.22 16.93
N ALA A 52 -5.00 -8.46 18.04
CA ALA A 52 -6.23 -7.96 18.66
C ALA A 52 -6.52 -6.47 18.35
N ALA A 53 -5.58 -5.77 17.70
CA ALA A 53 -5.68 -4.34 17.44
C ALA A 53 -6.88 -3.96 16.57
N ASP A 54 -7.16 -4.76 15.53
CA ASP A 54 -8.28 -4.53 14.61
C ASP A 54 -9.65 -4.53 15.32
N GLU A 55 -9.87 -5.53 16.20
CA GLU A 55 -11.10 -5.61 16.99
C GLU A 55 -11.22 -4.45 17.98
N LEU A 56 -10.11 -4.08 18.63
CA LEU A 56 -10.10 -2.94 19.54
C LEU A 56 -10.43 -1.64 18.80
N LEU A 57 -9.79 -1.38 17.66
CA LEU A 57 -10.00 -0.16 16.88
C LEU A 57 -11.43 -0.06 16.34
N ASP A 58 -12.03 -1.17 15.89
CA ASP A 58 -13.43 -1.20 15.46
C ASP A 58 -14.38 -0.83 16.62
N ARG A 59 -14.17 -1.40 17.82
CA ARG A 59 -14.96 -1.05 19.03
C ARG A 59 -14.74 0.41 19.46
N LEU A 60 -13.53 0.95 19.31
CA LEU A 60 -13.24 2.35 19.59
C LEU A 60 -13.89 3.30 18.56
N GLN A 61 -14.03 2.88 17.30
CA GLN A 61 -14.77 3.64 16.30
C GLN A 61 -16.28 3.70 16.61
N GLU A 62 -16.85 2.63 17.14
CA GLU A 62 -18.25 2.61 17.62
C GLU A 62 -18.49 3.63 18.74
N PHE A 63 -17.44 3.97 19.50
CA PHE A 63 -17.49 5.04 20.51
C PHE A 63 -17.67 6.44 19.92
N ARG A 64 -17.49 6.65 18.61
CA ARG A 64 -17.70 7.91 17.89
C ARG A 64 -16.95 9.11 18.49
N LEU A 65 -15.66 8.94 18.76
CA LEU A 65 -14.79 10.01 19.27
C LEU A 65 -14.31 10.99 18.20
N GLY A 66 -14.78 10.87 16.94
CA GLY A 66 -14.30 11.68 15.81
C GLY A 66 -14.67 13.17 15.86
N GLU A 67 -15.63 13.58 16.70
CA GLU A 67 -16.05 15.00 16.81
C GLU A 67 -15.57 15.68 18.09
N ASP A 68 -15.59 14.96 19.23
CA ASP A 68 -15.30 15.52 20.56
C ASP A 68 -14.04 14.93 21.22
N GLY A 69 -13.23 14.21 20.45
CA GLY A 69 -12.08 13.44 20.95
C GLY A 69 -11.06 13.12 19.87
N GLY A 70 -10.35 12.02 20.03
CA GLY A 70 -9.43 11.53 19.01
C GLY A 70 -8.91 10.14 19.35
N ILE A 71 -8.64 9.34 18.32
CA ILE A 71 -7.97 8.06 18.46
C ILE A 71 -6.76 8.10 17.53
N THR A 72 -5.60 7.82 18.08
CA THR A 72 -4.34 7.72 17.35
C THR A 72 -3.68 6.40 17.73
N ALA A 73 -3.08 5.71 16.76
CA ALA A 73 -2.36 4.48 17.01
C ALA A 73 -1.00 4.52 16.30
N GLU A 74 0.02 3.95 16.92
CA GLU A 74 1.37 3.86 16.38
C GLU A 74 1.98 2.48 16.62
N HIS A 75 2.93 2.09 15.76
CA HIS A 75 3.66 0.84 15.92
C HIS A 75 4.81 1.01 16.90
N LEU A 76 4.95 0.07 17.85
CA LEU A 76 6.12 0.03 18.73
C LEU A 76 7.18 -0.91 18.15
N ASP A 77 8.35 -0.37 17.83
CA ASP A 77 9.49 -1.13 17.32
C ASP A 77 10.07 -2.11 18.35
N LEU A 78 9.95 -1.78 19.64
CA LEU A 78 10.45 -2.60 20.73
C LEU A 78 9.56 -2.45 21.97
N THR A 79 9.18 -3.60 22.53
CA THR A 79 8.50 -3.66 23.84
C THR A 79 9.19 -4.71 24.70
N LEU A 80 9.74 -4.30 25.84
CA LEU A 80 10.38 -5.20 26.80
C LEU A 80 9.50 -5.30 28.06
N SER A 81 8.46 -6.13 28.00
CA SER A 81 7.49 -6.25 29.09
C SER A 81 6.83 -7.62 29.13
N ARG A 82 6.87 -8.27 30.30
CA ARG A 82 6.18 -9.56 30.51
C ARG A 82 4.65 -9.43 30.35
N PRO A 83 3.98 -8.40 30.88
CA PRO A 83 2.58 -8.13 30.55
C PRO A 83 2.30 -8.00 29.05
N ALA A 84 3.19 -7.37 28.28
CA ALA A 84 3.02 -7.27 26.82
C ALA A 84 3.22 -8.61 26.11
N GLU A 85 4.22 -9.40 26.51
CA GLU A 85 4.41 -10.76 26.01
C GLU A 85 3.19 -11.65 26.29
N GLN A 86 2.60 -11.52 27.49
CA GLN A 86 1.41 -12.28 27.85
C GLN A 86 0.19 -11.84 27.05
N ALA A 87 -0.01 -10.52 26.89
CA ALA A 87 -1.07 -9.97 26.06
C ALA A 87 -0.98 -10.45 24.60
N ALA A 88 0.23 -10.54 24.04
CA ALA A 88 0.46 -11.09 22.71
C ALA A 88 0.14 -12.60 22.63
N ARG A 89 0.53 -13.38 23.65
CA ARG A 89 0.23 -14.84 23.71
C ARG A 89 -1.26 -15.15 23.86
N GLU A 90 -1.99 -14.27 24.54
CA GLU A 90 -3.44 -14.41 24.73
C GLU A 90 -4.23 -13.96 23.49
N ALA A 91 -3.63 -13.14 22.62
CA ALA A 91 -4.23 -12.72 21.38
C ALA A 91 -4.20 -13.85 20.33
N PRO A 92 -5.30 -14.07 19.59
CA PRO A 92 -5.39 -15.17 18.63
C PRO A 92 -4.61 -14.86 17.34
N GLY A 93 -3.63 -15.70 17.00
CA GLY A 93 -2.89 -15.64 15.74
C GLY A 93 -1.40 -15.38 15.95
N ASP A 94 -0.72 -14.98 14.87
CA ASP A 94 0.67 -14.52 14.90
C ASP A 94 0.72 -13.06 14.44
N ALA A 95 1.48 -12.22 15.16
CA ALA A 95 1.64 -10.81 14.87
C ALA A 95 2.11 -10.54 13.44
N ALA A 96 2.92 -11.43 12.85
CA ALA A 96 3.40 -11.28 11.48
C ALA A 96 2.28 -11.39 10.44
N ASP A 97 1.22 -12.15 10.76
CA ASP A 97 0.07 -12.38 9.89
C ASP A 97 -1.06 -11.38 10.18
N ALA A 98 -0.93 -10.56 11.23
CA ALA A 98 -1.95 -9.65 11.70
C ALA A 98 -2.20 -8.47 10.78
N VAL A 99 -3.41 -8.46 10.20
CA VAL A 99 -3.91 -7.38 9.34
C VAL A 99 -4.72 -6.40 10.19
N VAL A 100 -4.18 -5.19 10.36
CA VAL A 100 -4.90 -4.07 10.98
C VAL A 100 -5.57 -3.27 9.85
N TRP A 101 -6.88 -3.42 9.65
CA TRP A 101 -7.55 -2.86 8.47
C TRP A 101 -7.57 -1.33 8.45
N GLN A 102 -7.52 -0.71 9.63
CA GLN A 102 -7.46 0.74 9.78
C GLN A 102 -6.11 1.29 9.31
N GLU A 103 -4.99 0.70 9.76
CA GLU A 103 -3.64 1.05 9.26
C GLU A 103 -3.56 0.92 7.74
N LEU A 104 -4.05 -0.20 7.21
CA LEU A 104 -4.05 -0.46 5.76
C LEU A 104 -4.87 0.59 5.00
N SER A 105 -5.98 1.05 5.58
CA SER A 105 -6.86 2.03 4.97
C SER A 105 -6.27 3.43 4.97
N ASP A 106 -5.63 3.83 6.06
CA ASP A 106 -4.98 5.14 6.19
C ASP A 106 -3.74 5.21 5.30
N ALA A 107 -2.87 4.20 5.34
CA ALA A 107 -1.72 4.08 4.45
C ALA A 107 -2.15 4.11 2.97
N SER A 108 -3.19 3.34 2.63
CA SER A 108 -3.75 3.34 1.27
C SER A 108 -4.30 4.70 0.86
N ASN A 109 -4.86 5.49 1.78
CA ASN A 109 -5.51 6.75 1.47
C ASN A 109 -4.48 7.89 1.34
N GLU A 110 -3.45 7.93 2.18
CA GLU A 110 -2.33 8.86 2.05
C GLU A 110 -1.56 8.62 0.75
N ASP A 111 -1.23 7.36 0.46
CA ASP A 111 -0.45 7.02 -0.73
C ASP A 111 -1.27 7.04 -2.04
N ALA A 112 -2.61 6.97 -1.96
CA ALA A 112 -3.49 7.10 -3.14
C ALA A 112 -3.77 8.55 -3.55
N THR A 113 -3.16 9.54 -2.91
CA THR A 113 -3.38 10.94 -3.23
C THR A 113 -2.52 11.40 -4.41
N LEU A 114 -3.15 12.10 -5.38
CA LEU A 114 -2.42 12.76 -6.45
C LEU A 114 -1.66 13.96 -5.88
N THR A 115 -0.37 13.81 -5.65
CA THR A 115 0.52 14.87 -5.15
C THR A 115 1.56 15.27 -6.19
N VAL A 116 2.14 16.46 -6.03
CA VAL A 116 3.25 16.92 -6.87
C VAL A 116 4.45 15.97 -6.74
N THR A 117 4.73 15.50 -5.53
CA THR A 117 5.82 14.55 -5.24
C THR A 117 5.60 13.21 -5.97
N TYR A 118 4.37 12.67 -5.92
CA TYR A 118 4.00 11.46 -6.66
C TYR A 118 4.23 11.63 -8.17
N LEU A 119 3.75 12.74 -8.75
CA LEU A 119 3.94 13.04 -10.17
C LEU A 119 5.42 13.19 -10.54
N ALA A 120 6.20 13.88 -9.71
CA ALA A 120 7.62 14.09 -9.94
C ALA A 120 8.40 12.77 -9.90
N PHE A 121 8.17 11.92 -8.90
CA PHE A 121 8.84 10.62 -8.81
C PHE A 121 8.47 9.70 -9.97
N LEU A 122 7.19 9.63 -10.34
CA LEU A 122 6.77 8.78 -11.46
C LEU A 122 7.33 9.28 -12.80
N ALA A 123 7.39 10.61 -13.01
CA ALA A 123 8.03 11.20 -14.19
C ALA A 123 9.54 10.90 -14.23
N LEU A 124 10.26 11.07 -13.11
CA LEU A 124 11.69 10.76 -13.02
C LEU A 124 11.96 9.26 -13.25
N ALA A 125 11.16 8.39 -12.64
CA ALA A 125 11.26 6.94 -12.83
C ALA A 125 11.07 6.56 -14.30
N THR A 126 10.05 7.09 -14.97
CA THR A 126 9.81 6.84 -16.40
C THR A 126 10.90 7.41 -17.30
N MET A 127 11.48 8.57 -16.98
CA MET A 127 12.63 9.14 -17.71
C MET A 127 13.89 8.28 -17.54
N ILE A 128 14.20 7.80 -16.33
CA ILE A 128 15.33 6.90 -16.07
C ILE A 128 15.14 5.57 -16.81
N ALA A 129 13.92 5.02 -16.77
CA ALA A 129 13.57 3.81 -17.52
C ALA A 129 13.68 4.03 -19.03
N ALA A 130 13.31 5.21 -19.56
CA ALA A 130 13.49 5.54 -20.97
C ALA A 130 14.97 5.51 -21.38
N CYS A 131 15.85 6.08 -20.56
CA CYS A 131 17.30 5.95 -20.74
C CYS A 131 17.75 4.48 -20.70
N GLY A 132 17.23 3.70 -19.75
CA GLY A 132 17.53 2.27 -19.64
C GLY A 132 17.12 1.48 -20.89
N VAL A 133 15.94 1.77 -21.45
CA VAL A 133 15.45 1.16 -22.70
C VAL A 133 16.30 1.57 -23.91
N MET A 134 16.69 2.84 -24.01
CA MET A 134 17.53 3.35 -25.11
C MET A 134 18.97 2.84 -25.07
N LEU A 135 19.46 2.47 -23.90
CA LEU A 135 20.80 1.90 -23.68
C LEU A 135 20.80 0.37 -23.61
N ASP A 136 19.63 -0.27 -23.73
CA ASP A 136 19.43 -1.70 -23.46
C ASP A 136 20.05 -2.16 -22.12
N ASN A 137 19.90 -1.34 -21.08
CA ASN A 137 20.49 -1.56 -19.77
C ASN A 137 19.42 -1.94 -18.73
N ALA A 138 19.30 -3.24 -18.47
CA ALA A 138 18.37 -3.78 -17.49
C ALA A 138 18.60 -3.23 -16.06
N ILE A 139 19.84 -2.89 -15.68
CA ILE A 139 20.15 -2.37 -14.34
C ILE A 139 19.52 -0.97 -14.15
N LEU A 140 19.61 -0.10 -15.15
CA LEU A 140 18.95 1.21 -15.11
C LEU A 140 17.43 1.09 -15.07
N VAL A 141 16.90 0.14 -15.82
CA VAL A 141 15.47 -0.20 -15.83
C VAL A 141 15.03 -0.67 -14.43
N VAL A 142 15.81 -1.53 -13.77
CA VAL A 142 15.57 -1.96 -12.39
C VAL A 142 15.70 -0.82 -11.38
N GLY A 143 16.70 0.06 -11.55
CA GLY A 143 16.87 1.25 -10.72
C GLY A 143 15.66 2.19 -10.79
N ALA A 144 15.09 2.39 -11.99
CA ALA A 144 13.89 3.18 -12.18
C ALA A 144 12.65 2.58 -11.47
N MET A 145 12.52 1.26 -11.45
CA MET A 145 11.43 0.57 -10.75
C MET A 145 11.43 0.86 -9.25
N ALA A 146 12.62 0.98 -8.66
CA ALA A 146 12.74 1.26 -7.22
C ALA A 146 12.28 2.66 -6.82
N ILE A 147 12.11 3.56 -7.79
CA ILE A 147 11.70 4.96 -7.59
C ILE A 147 10.18 5.12 -7.79
N GLY A 148 9.54 4.18 -8.50
CA GLY A 148 8.12 4.24 -8.87
C GLY A 148 7.18 4.31 -7.66
N PRO A 149 6.36 5.36 -7.51
CA PRO A 149 5.44 5.51 -6.38
C PRO A 149 4.04 4.93 -6.65
N GLU A 150 3.84 4.15 -7.73
CA GLU A 150 2.52 3.66 -8.13
C GLU A 150 1.91 2.58 -7.22
N PHE A 151 2.70 2.06 -6.28
CA PHE A 151 2.23 1.05 -5.34
C PHE A 151 1.07 1.54 -4.47
N GLY A 152 1.16 2.76 -3.95
CA GLY A 152 0.13 3.38 -3.12
C GLY A 152 -1.27 3.38 -3.76
N PRO A 153 -1.42 3.95 -4.96
CA PRO A 153 -2.68 3.89 -5.69
C PRO A 153 -3.14 2.45 -5.99
N LEU A 154 -2.25 1.52 -6.33
CA LEU A 154 -2.61 0.12 -6.58
C LEU A 154 -3.14 -0.60 -5.32
N ALA A 155 -2.48 -0.35 -4.19
CA ALA A 155 -2.92 -0.81 -2.88
C ALA A 155 -4.31 -0.23 -2.54
N GLY A 156 -4.48 1.08 -2.73
CA GLY A 156 -5.75 1.78 -2.51
C GLY A 156 -6.91 1.25 -3.36
N ILE A 157 -6.67 0.87 -4.62
CA ILE A 157 -7.69 0.21 -5.45
C ILE A 157 -8.05 -1.16 -4.85
N SER A 158 -7.04 -1.98 -4.55
CA SER A 158 -7.24 -3.35 -4.04
C SER A 158 -8.00 -3.36 -2.71
N THR A 159 -7.62 -2.48 -1.78
CA THR A 159 -8.26 -2.35 -0.46
C THR A 159 -9.69 -1.80 -0.58
N SER A 160 -9.92 -0.82 -1.45
CA SER A 160 -11.24 -0.26 -1.71
C SER A 160 -12.22 -1.26 -2.30
N LEU A 161 -11.75 -2.17 -3.17
CA LEU A 161 -12.57 -3.25 -3.72
C LEU A 161 -13.02 -4.22 -2.63
N VAL A 162 -12.14 -4.59 -1.71
CA VAL A 162 -12.48 -5.47 -0.57
C VAL A 162 -13.40 -4.80 0.44
N ARG A 163 -13.16 -3.52 0.75
CA ARG A 163 -13.97 -2.73 1.70
C ARG A 163 -15.26 -2.16 1.10
N ARG A 164 -15.48 -2.32 -0.22
CA ARG A 164 -16.61 -1.72 -0.96
C ARG A 164 -16.68 -0.19 -0.80
N ALA A 165 -15.53 0.48 -0.90
CA ALA A 165 -15.40 1.93 -0.77
C ALA A 165 -15.20 2.60 -2.15
N PRO A 166 -16.26 2.87 -2.94
CA PRO A 166 -16.13 3.29 -4.34
C PRO A 166 -15.47 4.66 -4.52
N ARG A 167 -15.60 5.56 -3.53
CA ARG A 167 -14.96 6.88 -3.56
C ARG A 167 -13.45 6.77 -3.47
N LEU A 168 -12.93 5.90 -2.60
CA LEU A 168 -11.49 5.66 -2.49
C LEU A 168 -10.96 4.96 -3.74
N ALA A 169 -11.68 3.94 -4.25
CA ALA A 169 -11.33 3.28 -5.51
C ALA A 169 -11.20 4.27 -6.68
N ALA A 170 -12.17 5.18 -6.84
CA ALA A 170 -12.14 6.18 -7.89
C ALA A 170 -10.98 7.17 -7.71
N ARG A 171 -10.67 7.59 -6.48
CA ARG A 171 -9.54 8.48 -6.18
C ARG A 171 -8.20 7.82 -6.51
N SER A 172 -7.99 6.58 -6.07
CA SER A 172 -6.78 5.81 -6.36
C SER A 172 -6.62 5.53 -7.85
N LEU A 173 -7.70 5.16 -8.55
CA LEU A 173 -7.68 4.97 -9.99
C LEU A 173 -7.36 6.27 -10.74
N LEU A 174 -7.95 7.39 -10.31
CA LEU A 174 -7.65 8.70 -10.88
C LEU A 174 -6.18 9.08 -10.69
N ALA A 175 -5.63 8.89 -9.47
CA ALA A 175 -4.23 9.17 -9.19
C ALA A 175 -3.30 8.34 -10.09
N LEU A 176 -3.59 7.04 -10.25
CA LEU A 176 -2.84 6.12 -11.10
C LEU A 176 -2.88 6.53 -12.59
N VAL A 177 -4.09 6.78 -13.12
CA VAL A 177 -4.28 7.13 -14.54
C VAL A 177 -3.66 8.50 -14.85
N VAL A 178 -3.96 9.52 -14.05
CA VAL A 178 -3.39 10.86 -14.24
C VAL A 178 -1.87 10.83 -14.05
N GLY A 179 -1.39 10.07 -13.06
CA GLY A 179 0.02 9.84 -12.82
C GLY A 179 0.76 9.34 -14.06
N PHE A 180 0.34 8.19 -14.59
CA PHE A 180 0.96 7.63 -15.78
C PHE A 180 0.82 8.52 -17.01
N LEU A 181 -0.33 9.17 -17.22
CA LEU A 181 -0.51 10.08 -18.35
C LEU A 181 0.45 11.27 -18.30
N VAL A 182 0.59 11.91 -17.13
CA VAL A 182 1.52 13.02 -16.93
C VAL A 182 2.97 12.53 -17.09
N ALA A 183 3.33 11.40 -16.47
CA ALA A 183 4.67 10.83 -16.57
C ALA A 183 5.05 10.47 -18.01
N ILE A 184 4.13 9.87 -18.77
CA ILE A 184 4.30 9.58 -20.19
C ILE A 184 4.48 10.88 -20.97
N ALA A 185 3.63 11.88 -20.77
CA ALA A 185 3.71 13.16 -21.49
C ALA A 185 5.06 13.89 -21.24
N VAL A 186 5.50 13.93 -19.98
CA VAL A 186 6.80 14.50 -19.60
C VAL A 186 7.94 13.69 -20.21
N THR A 187 7.84 12.35 -20.21
CA THR A 187 8.87 11.48 -20.80
C THR A 187 8.92 11.57 -22.32
N VAL A 188 7.79 11.80 -23.01
CA VAL A 188 7.77 12.09 -24.46
C VAL A 188 8.55 13.37 -24.74
N LEU A 189 8.28 14.45 -23.99
CA LEU A 189 9.00 15.70 -24.15
C LEU A 189 10.51 15.52 -23.87
N PHE A 190 10.85 14.75 -22.85
CA PHE A 190 12.24 14.38 -22.55
C PHE A 190 12.88 13.59 -23.70
N GLY A 191 12.18 12.60 -24.28
CA GLY A 191 12.66 11.82 -25.41
C GLY A 191 12.97 12.67 -26.63
N LEU A 192 12.08 13.64 -26.96
CA LEU A 192 12.30 14.61 -28.04
C LEU A 192 13.50 15.53 -27.76
N LEU A 193 13.69 15.98 -26.51
CA LEU A 193 14.85 16.78 -26.11
C LEU A 193 16.16 15.98 -26.24
N MET A 194 16.16 14.70 -25.84
CA MET A 194 17.33 13.83 -25.96
C MET A 194 17.68 13.52 -27.42
N ASP A 195 16.68 13.34 -28.29
CA ASP A 195 16.89 13.19 -29.74
C ASP A 195 17.49 14.47 -30.34
N GLY A 196 17.00 15.66 -29.93
CA GLY A 196 17.57 16.95 -30.33
C GLY A 196 19.04 17.15 -29.93
N TRP A 197 19.51 16.51 -28.86
CA TRP A 197 20.92 16.48 -28.46
C TRP A 197 21.72 15.32 -29.06
N GLY A 198 21.11 14.49 -29.90
CA GLY A 198 21.74 13.30 -30.50
C GLY A 198 22.05 12.19 -29.48
N LEU A 199 21.44 12.25 -28.29
CA LEU A 199 21.61 11.24 -27.24
C LEU A 199 20.67 10.06 -27.45
N PHE A 200 19.46 10.29 -27.96
CA PHE A 200 18.56 9.24 -28.45
C PHE A 200 18.59 9.18 -29.97
N SER A 201 18.19 8.04 -30.54
CA SER A 201 17.99 7.92 -31.98
C SER A 201 16.99 6.82 -32.32
N HIS A 202 16.26 6.99 -33.43
CA HIS A 202 15.32 5.99 -33.94
C HIS A 202 15.98 4.61 -34.13
N ALA A 203 17.23 4.60 -34.61
CA ALA A 203 17.99 3.37 -34.83
C ALA A 203 18.25 2.58 -33.53
N ARG A 204 18.35 3.25 -32.37
CA ARG A 204 18.50 2.57 -31.07
C ARG A 204 17.19 1.99 -30.56
N LEU A 205 16.05 2.61 -30.89
CA LEU A 205 14.73 2.08 -30.57
C LEU A 205 14.44 0.81 -31.38
N ASP A 206 14.76 0.79 -32.68
CA ASP A 206 14.53 -0.36 -33.56
C ASP A 206 15.58 -1.47 -33.42
N ALA A 207 16.69 -1.18 -32.75
CA ALA A 207 17.72 -2.17 -32.47
C ALA A 207 17.15 -3.36 -31.68
N ARG A 208 17.75 -4.54 -31.87
CA ARG A 208 17.50 -5.68 -30.98
C ARG A 208 17.90 -5.29 -29.56
N ARG A 209 16.93 -5.35 -28.65
CA ARG A 209 17.07 -5.04 -27.22
C ARG A 209 16.87 -6.30 -26.38
N PRO A 210 17.81 -7.26 -26.38
CA PRO A 210 17.64 -8.53 -25.68
C PRO A 210 17.53 -8.37 -24.16
N ASN A 211 18.16 -7.34 -23.58
CA ASN A 211 18.16 -7.14 -22.12
C ASN A 211 16.92 -6.39 -21.64
N THR A 212 16.29 -5.58 -22.50
CA THR A 212 15.09 -4.79 -22.18
C THR A 212 13.85 -5.21 -22.97
N GLY A 213 13.92 -6.32 -23.71
CA GLY A 213 12.85 -6.86 -24.56
C GLY A 213 11.54 -7.16 -23.81
N PHE A 214 11.65 -7.59 -22.55
CA PHE A 214 10.51 -7.87 -21.67
C PHE A 214 9.62 -6.65 -21.39
N VAL A 215 10.16 -5.43 -21.61
CA VAL A 215 9.45 -4.17 -21.36
C VAL A 215 8.33 -3.92 -22.38
N TYR A 216 8.51 -4.36 -23.62
CA TYR A 216 7.62 -4.02 -24.74
C TYR A 216 7.02 -5.24 -25.46
N ALA A 217 7.51 -6.46 -25.17
CA ALA A 217 6.93 -7.70 -25.67
C ALA A 217 6.07 -8.34 -24.55
N PRO A 218 4.73 -8.24 -24.62
CA PRO A 218 3.87 -8.92 -23.67
C PRO A 218 4.07 -10.44 -23.76
N ASP A 219 4.49 -11.06 -22.66
CA ASP A 219 4.65 -12.50 -22.53
C ASP A 219 3.82 -13.04 -21.36
N ALA A 220 3.37 -14.29 -21.46
CA ALA A 220 2.58 -14.95 -20.42
C ALA A 220 3.32 -14.96 -19.07
N LEU A 221 4.65 -15.07 -19.08
CA LEU A 221 5.47 -14.99 -17.89
C LEU A 221 5.45 -13.60 -17.23
N SER A 222 5.31 -12.52 -18.01
CA SER A 222 5.17 -11.17 -17.45
C SER A 222 3.88 -11.02 -16.63
N PHE A 223 2.79 -11.65 -17.09
CA PHE A 223 1.54 -11.69 -16.33
C PHE A 223 1.69 -12.50 -15.04
N VAL A 224 2.36 -13.65 -15.08
CA VAL A 224 2.64 -14.45 -13.87
C VAL A 224 3.46 -13.64 -12.87
N VAL A 225 4.48 -12.91 -13.33
CA VAL A 225 5.27 -12.01 -12.47
C VAL A 225 4.41 -10.90 -11.87
N ALA A 226 3.53 -10.28 -12.66
CA ALA A 226 2.60 -9.25 -12.15
C ALA A 226 1.66 -9.79 -11.06
N VAL A 227 1.16 -11.01 -11.23
CA VAL A 227 0.35 -11.70 -10.21
C VAL A 227 1.15 -11.96 -8.93
N LEU A 228 2.36 -12.53 -9.06
CA LEU A 228 3.23 -12.79 -7.91
C LEU A 228 3.62 -11.50 -7.18
N ALA A 229 3.92 -10.43 -7.93
CA ALA A 229 4.21 -9.11 -7.39
C ALA A 229 3.01 -8.51 -6.66
N GLY A 230 1.79 -8.68 -7.17
CA GLY A 230 0.56 -8.26 -6.48
C GLY A 230 0.33 -9.01 -5.16
N ILE A 231 0.60 -10.32 -5.13
CA ILE A 231 0.53 -11.14 -3.92
C ILE A 231 1.57 -10.67 -2.90
N ALA A 232 2.85 -10.60 -3.30
CA ALA A 232 3.94 -10.14 -2.44
C ALA A 232 3.70 -8.71 -1.94
N GLY A 233 3.15 -7.86 -2.82
CA GLY A 233 2.70 -6.51 -2.54
C GLY A 233 1.74 -6.41 -1.39
N THR A 234 0.66 -7.15 -1.53
CA THR A 234 -0.41 -7.19 -0.55
C THR A 234 0.08 -7.78 0.77
N LEU A 235 0.81 -8.89 0.73
CA LEU A 235 1.38 -9.50 1.93
C LEU A 235 2.32 -8.54 2.68
N SER A 236 3.10 -7.73 1.97
CA SER A 236 3.97 -6.74 2.60
C SER A 236 3.22 -5.56 3.19
N LEU A 237 2.07 -5.15 2.64
CA LEU A 237 1.23 -4.12 3.27
C LEU A 237 0.58 -4.62 4.55
N THR A 238 0.20 -5.90 4.55
CA THR A 238 -0.47 -6.49 5.71
C THR A 238 0.49 -6.91 6.81
N SER A 239 1.72 -7.28 6.45
CA SER A 239 2.78 -7.55 7.42
C SER A 239 3.50 -6.25 7.78
N SER A 240 4.08 -6.16 8.98
CA SER A 240 4.88 -5.00 9.43
C SER A 240 6.23 -4.86 8.70
N LYS A 241 6.32 -5.29 7.43
CA LYS A 241 7.56 -5.34 6.64
C LYS A 241 7.63 -4.19 5.64
N SER A 242 8.86 -3.71 5.42
CA SER A 242 9.17 -2.49 4.66
C SER A 242 8.60 -2.47 3.23
N GLY A 243 7.74 -1.49 2.95
CA GLY A 243 7.11 -1.27 1.64
C GLY A 243 8.07 -0.89 0.51
N LEU A 244 9.33 -0.49 0.82
CA LEU A 244 10.33 -0.06 -0.17
C LEU A 244 10.78 -1.21 -1.11
N LEU A 245 10.98 -2.41 -0.57
CA LEU A 245 11.40 -3.58 -1.38
C LEU A 245 10.30 -4.06 -2.33
N VAL A 246 9.06 -3.77 -1.96
CA VAL A 246 7.85 -4.21 -2.66
C VAL A 246 7.48 -3.27 -3.80
N GLY A 247 7.70 -1.96 -3.64
CA GLY A 247 7.59 -1.00 -4.74
C GLY A 247 8.43 -1.44 -5.94
N VAL A 248 9.68 -1.85 -5.71
CA VAL A 248 10.57 -2.35 -6.77
C VAL A 248 9.97 -3.55 -7.51
N ALA A 249 9.40 -4.52 -6.78
CA ALA A 249 8.86 -5.75 -7.34
C ALA A 249 7.57 -5.53 -8.15
N ILE A 250 6.79 -4.51 -7.81
CA ILE A 250 5.52 -4.18 -8.48
C ILE A 250 5.77 -3.31 -9.70
N SER A 251 6.76 -2.43 -9.62
CA SER A 251 7.15 -1.56 -10.72
C SER A 251 7.88 -2.29 -11.85
N VAL A 252 8.18 -3.59 -11.70
CA VAL A 252 8.99 -4.41 -12.64
C VAL A 252 8.53 -4.32 -14.09
N THR A 253 7.24 -4.08 -14.31
CA THR A 253 6.69 -4.09 -15.66
C THR A 253 5.84 -2.87 -15.99
N THR A 254 5.52 -2.01 -15.04
CA THR A 254 4.66 -0.83 -15.21
C THR A 254 5.45 0.40 -15.65
N VAL A 255 6.43 0.85 -14.86
CA VAL A 255 7.29 2.00 -15.16
C VAL A 255 8.03 1.82 -16.49
N PRO A 256 8.67 0.67 -16.76
CA PRO A 256 9.35 0.47 -18.04
C PRO A 256 8.38 0.46 -19.22
N ALA A 257 7.20 -0.14 -19.08
CA ALA A 257 6.21 -0.16 -20.16
C ALA A 257 5.70 1.26 -20.47
N ALA A 258 5.46 2.07 -19.44
CA ALA A 258 5.11 3.48 -19.60
C ALA A 258 6.25 4.27 -20.28
N ALA A 259 7.49 4.04 -19.86
CA ALA A 259 8.67 4.67 -20.47
C ALA A 259 8.85 4.29 -21.93
N ASN A 260 8.74 3.00 -22.29
CA ASN A 260 8.84 2.55 -23.67
C ASN A 260 7.66 3.07 -24.51
N ALA A 261 6.44 3.14 -23.94
CA ALA A 261 5.31 3.77 -24.61
C ALA A 261 5.58 5.24 -24.93
N ALA A 262 6.18 5.99 -23.98
CA ALA A 262 6.56 7.38 -24.16
C ALA A 262 7.64 7.56 -25.25
N VAL A 263 8.69 6.74 -25.23
CA VAL A 263 9.75 6.82 -26.24
C VAL A 263 9.21 6.42 -27.62
N ALA A 264 8.43 5.34 -27.72
CA ALA A 264 7.81 4.94 -28.97
C ALA A 264 6.89 6.05 -29.54
N LEU A 265 6.11 6.71 -28.67
CA LEU A 265 5.29 7.86 -29.07
C LEU A 265 6.15 9.05 -29.55
N SER A 266 7.31 9.31 -28.94
CA SER A 266 8.21 10.39 -29.37
C SER A 266 8.76 10.19 -30.79
N TYR A 267 8.88 8.94 -31.25
CA TYR A 267 9.32 8.58 -32.60
C TYR A 267 8.17 8.27 -33.57
N GLY A 268 6.90 8.35 -33.14
CA GLY A 268 5.74 8.00 -33.99
C GLY A 268 5.52 6.49 -34.17
N GLU A 269 6.19 5.64 -33.39
CA GLU A 269 6.09 4.18 -33.42
C GLU A 269 4.82 3.69 -32.69
N PHE A 270 3.65 3.95 -33.27
CA PHE A 270 2.35 3.64 -32.67
C PHE A 270 2.13 2.15 -32.36
N GLY A 271 2.79 1.25 -33.11
CA GLY A 271 2.73 -0.19 -32.85
C GLY A 271 3.35 -0.57 -31.51
N GLN A 272 4.60 -0.15 -31.28
CA GLN A 272 5.31 -0.38 -30.02
C GLN A 272 4.64 0.34 -28.85
N MET A 273 4.13 1.55 -29.07
CA MET A 273 3.35 2.30 -28.08
C MET A 273 2.12 1.51 -27.61
N ARG A 274 1.28 1.05 -28.54
CA ARG A 274 0.07 0.29 -28.21
C ARG A 274 0.37 -1.03 -27.51
N GLY A 275 1.42 -1.74 -27.93
CA GLY A 275 1.88 -2.95 -27.25
C GLY A 275 2.27 -2.68 -25.80
N SER A 276 3.04 -1.60 -25.57
CA SER A 276 3.51 -1.21 -24.24
C SER A 276 2.37 -0.73 -23.33
N LEU A 277 1.41 0.04 -23.86
CA LEU A 277 0.22 0.43 -23.12
C LEU A 277 -0.69 -0.75 -22.79
N GLY A 278 -0.81 -1.73 -23.71
CA GLY A 278 -1.53 -2.97 -23.46
C GLY A 278 -0.88 -3.79 -22.33
N GLN A 279 0.46 -3.91 -22.36
CA GLN A 279 1.25 -4.55 -21.31
C GLN A 279 1.07 -3.84 -19.96
N LEU A 280 1.16 -2.50 -19.94
CA LEU A 280 0.90 -1.70 -18.74
C LEU A 280 -0.49 -2.00 -18.16
N GLY A 281 -1.54 -1.94 -19.01
CA GLY A 281 -2.92 -2.22 -18.57
C GLY A 281 -3.10 -3.64 -18.03
N LEU A 282 -2.53 -4.64 -18.70
CA LEU A 282 -2.59 -6.04 -18.27
C LEU A 282 -1.88 -6.26 -16.93
N ASN A 283 -0.71 -5.66 -16.74
CA ASN A 283 0.05 -5.76 -15.49
C ASN A 283 -0.67 -5.08 -14.33
N LEU A 284 -1.16 -3.85 -14.53
CA LEU A 284 -1.96 -3.15 -13.51
C LEU A 284 -3.20 -3.96 -13.13
N PHE A 285 -3.91 -4.52 -14.10
CA PHE A 285 -5.05 -5.41 -13.85
C PHE A 285 -4.64 -6.66 -13.06
N GLY A 286 -3.56 -7.33 -13.46
CA GLY A 286 -3.05 -8.52 -12.79
C GLY A 286 -2.67 -8.25 -11.34
N ILE A 287 -1.98 -7.14 -11.07
CA ILE A 287 -1.59 -6.71 -9.72
C ILE A 287 -2.81 -6.43 -8.86
N VAL A 288 -3.78 -5.63 -9.35
CA VAL A 288 -5.00 -5.30 -8.61
C VAL A 288 -5.84 -6.55 -8.34
N LEU A 289 -6.00 -7.43 -9.33
CA LEU A 289 -6.75 -8.67 -9.19
C LEU A 289 -6.09 -9.58 -8.15
N ALA A 290 -4.79 -9.82 -8.29
CA ALA A 290 -4.03 -10.65 -7.36
C ALA A 290 -4.08 -10.09 -5.95
N GLY A 291 -3.84 -8.79 -5.79
CA GLY A 291 -3.87 -8.15 -4.47
C GLY A 291 -5.25 -8.17 -3.82
N THR A 292 -6.31 -7.92 -4.61
CA THR A 292 -7.70 -8.03 -4.13
C THR A 292 -8.01 -9.46 -3.67
N LEU A 293 -7.62 -10.48 -4.45
CA LEU A 293 -7.82 -11.88 -4.09
C LEU A 293 -7.03 -12.28 -2.84
N THR A 294 -5.80 -11.81 -2.70
CA THR A 294 -4.98 -12.03 -1.49
C THR A 294 -5.63 -11.40 -0.26
N LEU A 295 -6.09 -10.15 -0.34
CA LEU A 295 -6.81 -9.50 0.77
C LEU A 295 -8.11 -10.23 1.12
N LEU A 296 -8.87 -10.70 0.12
CA LEU A 296 -10.08 -11.49 0.36
C LEU A 296 -9.76 -12.82 1.05
N ALA A 297 -8.72 -13.52 0.60
CA ALA A 297 -8.28 -14.76 1.22
C ALA A 297 -7.82 -14.54 2.67
N GLN A 298 -7.03 -13.49 2.94
CA GLN A 298 -6.63 -13.12 4.29
C GLN A 298 -7.84 -12.80 5.17
N ARG A 299 -8.80 -12.03 4.66
CA ARG A 299 -10.04 -11.70 5.38
C ARG A 299 -10.84 -12.94 5.75
N LEU A 300 -10.98 -13.90 4.83
CA LEU A 300 -11.71 -15.15 5.07
C LEU A 300 -10.99 -16.02 6.11
N LEU A 301 -9.69 -16.24 5.94
CA LEU A 301 -8.88 -17.04 6.87
C LEU A 301 -8.90 -16.47 8.30
N TRP A 302 -8.78 -15.15 8.42
CA TRP A 302 -8.87 -14.45 9.69
C TRP A 302 -10.27 -14.53 10.30
N SER A 303 -11.34 -14.46 9.51
CA SER A 303 -12.69 -14.64 10.03
C SER A 303 -12.94 -16.05 10.58
N GLU A 304 -12.41 -17.09 9.93
CA GLU A 304 -12.55 -18.48 10.39
C GLU A 304 -11.73 -18.79 11.64
N LEU A 305 -10.50 -18.23 11.74
CA LEU A 305 -9.69 -18.31 12.95
C LEU A 305 -10.37 -17.59 14.13
N ARG A 306 -10.99 -16.43 13.87
CA ARG A 306 -11.77 -15.68 14.87
C ARG A 306 -12.99 -16.47 15.35
N GLU A 307 -13.73 -17.15 14.46
CA GLU A 307 -14.91 -17.94 14.82
C GLU A 307 -14.56 -19.18 15.67
N LYS A 308 -13.42 -19.83 15.37
CA LYS A 308 -12.93 -20.99 16.14
C LYS A 308 -12.45 -20.61 17.54
N THR A 309 -11.83 -19.45 17.72
CA THR A 309 -11.32 -19.03 19.04
C THR A 309 -12.38 -18.33 19.88
N GLY A 310 -13.32 -17.59 19.27
CA GLY A 310 -14.45 -16.94 19.96
C GLY A 310 -15.52 -17.91 20.49
N GLY A 311 -15.61 -19.13 19.95
CA GLY A 311 -16.53 -20.18 20.41
C GLY A 311 -16.11 -20.90 21.70
N GLY A 312 -14.83 -20.79 22.10
CA GLY A 312 -14.27 -21.53 23.24
C GLY A 312 -14.64 -20.96 24.63
N GLY A 313 -14.95 -19.68 24.72
CA GLY A 313 -15.20 -18.98 25.99
C GLY A 313 -16.61 -19.14 26.57
N ARG A 314 -17.59 -19.60 25.79
CA ARG A 314 -19.01 -19.59 26.18
C ARG A 314 -19.54 -20.91 26.78
N ARG A 315 -18.68 -21.90 27.00
CA ARG A 315 -19.06 -23.24 27.52
C ARG A 315 -18.50 -23.60 28.90
N ARG A 316 -17.88 -22.66 29.62
CA ARG A 316 -17.45 -22.84 31.02
C ARG A 316 -17.81 -21.61 31.86
N ALA A 317 -19.10 -21.47 32.14
CA ALA A 317 -19.63 -20.76 33.30
C ALA A 317 -20.86 -21.52 33.78
#